data_AF-A0A0F3IFD5-F1
#
_entry.id   AF-A0A0F3IFD5-F1
#
_cell.length_a   1.000
_cell.length_b   1.000
_cell.length_c   1.000
_cell.angle_alpha   90.00
_cell.angle_beta   90.00
_cell.angle_gamma   90.00
#
_symmetry.space_group_name_H-M   'P 1'
#
loop_
_entity.id
_entity.type
_entity.pdbx_description
1 polymer ?
#
loop_
_entity_poly.entity_id
_entity_poly.type
_entity_poly.pdbx_seq_one_letter_code
_entity_poly.pdbx_strand_id
1 'polypeptide(L)'
;MGVLPPAPETGFIGRSRDLLALERLLCGAGTSPRYAVIRGQGGEGKTALAVEFARWLVRSQQIQRVAFVSVESNGNAAAVLFALCQQLLVNDSATLTDANKALQALERALKEQTTLLVIDNMESVLLPPYLAVSTPDALTEDAARELQAILNLCAKLNAIADTRLLFTSREALPSPFAHAKHLRELKHLALSDAVELVEKSLRQY
;
A
#
# COMPACT_ATOMS: atom_id res chain seq x y z
N MET A 1 10.19 -12.31 0.93
CA MET A 1 9.28 -11.19 0.59
C MET A 1 7.95 -11.77 0.17
N GLY A 2 6.84 -11.07 0.39
CA GLY A 2 5.54 -11.40 -0.20
C GLY A 2 5.52 -11.20 -1.71
N VAL A 3 4.34 -11.34 -2.32
CA VAL A 3 4.15 -11.29 -3.77
C VAL A 3 4.12 -9.83 -4.22
N LEU A 4 5.29 -9.22 -4.35
CA LEU A 4 5.44 -7.89 -4.96
C LEU A 4 5.32 -7.99 -6.48
N PRO A 5 4.69 -7.01 -7.16
CA PRO A 5 4.79 -6.87 -8.61
C PRO A 5 6.27 -6.90 -9.06
N PRO A 6 6.60 -7.35 -10.28
CA PRO A 6 7.98 -7.36 -10.79
C PRO A 6 8.54 -5.93 -10.91
N ALA A 7 9.87 -5.80 -10.98
CA ALA A 7 10.48 -4.50 -11.22
C ALA A 7 10.21 -4.09 -12.68
N PRO A 8 10.04 -2.79 -12.98
CA PRO A 8 9.96 -2.34 -14.36
C PRO A 8 11.20 -2.76 -15.14
N GLU A 9 11.04 -3.25 -16.37
CA GLU A 9 12.16 -3.70 -17.21
C GLU A 9 13.13 -2.55 -17.51
N THR A 10 12.62 -1.33 -17.63
CA THR A 10 13.41 -0.10 -17.80
C THR A 10 14.27 0.25 -16.57
N GLY A 11 14.10 -0.48 -15.46
CA GLY A 11 14.57 -0.10 -14.13
C GLY A 11 13.72 1.00 -13.49
N PHE A 12 14.03 1.30 -12.22
CA PHE A 12 13.41 2.39 -11.48
C PHE A 12 14.30 3.64 -11.57
N ILE A 13 13.82 4.68 -12.25
CA ILE A 13 14.59 5.89 -12.58
C ILE A 13 14.06 7.09 -11.80
N GLY A 14 14.97 7.90 -11.28
CA GLY A 14 14.64 9.10 -10.51
C GLY A 14 14.04 8.79 -9.15
N ARG A 15 13.20 9.72 -8.64
CA ARG A 15 12.39 9.56 -7.41
C ARG A 15 13.19 9.33 -6.11
N SER A 16 14.50 9.55 -6.09
CA SER A 16 15.32 9.38 -4.87
C SER A 16 14.85 10.28 -3.71
N ARG A 17 14.35 11.48 -4.03
CA ARG A 17 13.75 12.39 -3.04
C ARG A 17 12.43 11.84 -2.46
N ASP A 18 11.63 11.17 -3.29
CA ASP A 18 10.39 10.53 -2.86
C ASP A 18 10.68 9.34 -1.95
N LEU A 19 11.65 8.49 -2.31
CA LEU A 19 12.11 7.37 -1.48
C LEU A 19 12.62 7.85 -0.12
N LEU A 20 13.48 8.88 -0.09
CA LEU A 20 13.99 9.46 1.16
C LEU A 20 12.87 10.07 2.02
N ALA A 21 11.87 10.69 1.39
CA ALA A 21 10.72 11.23 2.11
C ALA A 21 9.89 10.11 2.75
N LEU A 22 9.62 9.02 2.02
CA LEU A 22 8.92 7.86 2.55
C LEU A 22 9.69 7.18 3.69
N GLU A 23 11.02 7.06 3.57
CA GLU A 23 11.86 6.54 4.65
C GLU A 23 11.69 7.38 5.91
N ARG A 24 11.79 8.71 5.82
CA ARG A 24 11.64 9.60 6.98
C ARG A 24 10.27 9.48 7.63
N LEU A 25 9.22 9.29 6.84
CA LEU A 25 7.85 9.12 7.35
C LEU A 25 7.65 7.80 8.09
N LEU A 26 8.24 6.72 7.56
CA LEU A 26 7.97 5.36 8.05
C LEU A 26 9.03 4.82 9.03
N CYS A 27 10.25 5.32 8.94
CA CYS A 27 11.42 4.84 9.68
C CYS A 27 11.97 5.89 10.66
N GLY A 28 11.39 7.10 10.70
CA GLY A 28 11.78 8.15 11.64
C GLY A 28 11.58 7.75 13.10
N ALA A 29 12.40 8.32 14.01
CA ALA A 29 12.26 8.12 15.45
C ALA A 29 10.98 8.81 15.96
N GLY A 30 9.88 8.06 16.01
CA GLY A 30 8.58 8.54 16.48
C GLY A 30 7.63 7.41 16.86
N THR A 31 6.76 7.71 17.82
CA THR A 31 5.64 6.86 18.22
C THR A 31 4.59 6.76 17.12
N SER A 32 3.90 5.62 17.08
CA SER A 32 2.80 5.29 16.16
C SER A 32 1.76 6.41 16.01
N PRO A 33 1.05 6.49 14.87
CA PRO A 33 1.00 5.49 13.79
C PRO A 33 2.10 5.64 12.72
N ARG A 34 2.59 4.50 12.21
CA ARG A 34 3.67 4.42 11.20
C ARG A 34 3.07 4.12 9.83
N TYR A 35 2.57 5.16 9.17
CA TYR A 35 2.03 5.03 7.82
C TYR A 35 2.47 6.16 6.90
N ALA A 36 2.35 5.91 5.60
CA ALA A 36 2.45 6.92 4.56
C ALA A 36 1.42 6.65 3.46
N VAL A 37 0.97 7.71 2.80
CA VAL A 37 0.04 7.66 1.67
C VAL A 37 0.73 8.29 0.47
N ILE A 38 0.92 7.53 -0.60
CA ILE A 38 1.39 8.05 -1.88
C ILE A 38 0.16 8.46 -2.69
N ARG A 39 -0.02 9.76 -2.93
CA ARG A 39 -1.11 10.28 -3.77
C ARG A 39 -0.58 10.85 -5.07
N GLY A 40 -1.30 10.64 -6.16
CA GLY A 40 -0.90 11.10 -7.48
C GLY A 40 -1.87 10.63 -8.56
N GLN A 41 -1.78 11.24 -9.74
CA GLN A 41 -2.60 10.89 -10.89
C GLN A 41 -2.26 9.50 -11.44
N GLY A 42 -3.10 9.02 -12.38
CA GLY A 42 -2.82 7.79 -13.13
C GLY A 42 -1.48 7.89 -13.87
N GLY A 43 -0.71 6.80 -13.88
CA GLY A 43 0.55 6.72 -14.63
C GLY A 43 1.76 7.43 -14.00
N GLU A 44 1.64 8.09 -12.83
CA GLU A 44 2.78 8.78 -12.19
C GLU A 44 3.78 7.85 -11.47
N GLY A 45 3.49 6.55 -11.44
CA GLY A 45 4.37 5.54 -10.85
C GLY A 45 4.19 5.32 -9.34
N LYS A 46 2.99 5.55 -8.78
CA LYS A 46 2.69 5.30 -7.35
C LYS A 46 3.04 3.88 -6.91
N THR A 47 2.50 2.88 -7.62
CA THR A 47 2.75 1.46 -7.36
C THR A 47 4.24 1.13 -7.54
N ALA A 48 4.86 1.62 -8.60
CA ALA A 48 6.30 1.40 -8.85
C ALA A 48 7.16 1.96 -7.71
N LEU A 49 6.86 3.17 -7.21
CA LEU A 49 7.55 3.77 -6.07
C LEU A 49 7.32 2.97 -4.79
N ALA A 50 6.08 2.57 -4.51
CA ALA A 50 5.75 1.80 -3.30
C ALA A 50 6.49 0.45 -3.27
N VAL A 51 6.50 -0.25 -4.41
CA VAL A 51 7.15 -1.54 -4.55
C VAL A 51 8.68 -1.40 -4.50
N GLU A 52 9.26 -0.38 -5.14
CA GLU A 52 10.71 -0.16 -5.07
C GLU A 52 11.16 0.24 -3.66
N PHE A 53 10.39 1.08 -2.98
CA PHE A 53 10.62 1.41 -1.59
C PHE A 53 10.59 0.15 -0.70
N ALA A 54 9.60 -0.72 -0.90
CA ALA A 54 9.50 -1.97 -0.16
C ALA A 54 10.69 -2.91 -0.40
N ARG A 55 11.12 -3.08 -1.66
CA ARG A 55 12.33 -3.85 -1.98
C ARG A 55 13.57 -3.25 -1.33
N TRP A 56 13.69 -1.93 -1.36
CA TRP A 56 14.81 -1.23 -0.77
C TRP A 56 14.87 -1.45 0.75
N LEU A 57 13.76 -1.33 1.48
CA LEU A 57 13.71 -1.58 2.92
C LEU A 57 14.12 -2.99 3.33
N VAL A 58 13.78 -4.00 2.52
CA VAL A 58 14.21 -5.38 2.76
C VAL A 58 15.69 -5.54 2.46
N ARG A 59 16.18 -5.00 1.33
CA ARG A 59 17.60 -5.06 0.96
C ARG A 59 18.51 -4.35 1.98
N SER A 60 18.04 -3.24 2.55
CA SER A 60 18.74 -2.48 3.59
C SER A 60 18.53 -3.04 5.01
N GLN A 61 17.82 -4.18 5.14
CA GLN A 61 17.51 -4.85 6.41
C GLN A 61 16.73 -3.99 7.41
N GLN A 62 16.08 -2.91 6.96
CA GLN A 62 15.25 -2.06 7.81
C GLN A 62 13.89 -2.69 8.15
N ILE A 63 13.43 -3.64 7.31
CA ILE A 63 12.21 -4.43 7.47
C ILE A 63 12.50 -5.88 7.10
N GLN A 64 11.96 -6.83 7.86
CA GLN A 64 12.16 -8.27 7.61
C GLN A 64 11.20 -8.82 6.57
N ARG A 65 9.96 -8.34 6.54
CA ARG A 65 8.93 -8.82 5.60
C ARG A 65 8.12 -7.72 4.95
N VAL A 66 7.64 -8.01 3.75
CA VAL A 66 6.72 -7.16 3.01
C VAL A 66 5.55 -8.03 2.58
N ALA A 67 4.33 -7.51 2.67
CA ALA A 67 3.17 -8.04 1.97
C ALA A 67 2.55 -6.93 1.11
N PHE A 68 2.03 -7.29 -0.05
CA PHE A 68 1.42 -6.36 -1.00
C PHE A 68 0.03 -6.82 -1.37
N VAL A 69 -0.94 -5.92 -1.34
CA VAL A 69 -2.31 -6.19 -1.78
C VAL A 69 -2.82 -5.00 -2.57
N SER A 70 -3.37 -5.28 -3.76
CA SER A 70 -4.14 -4.30 -4.51
C SER A 70 -5.61 -4.44 -4.14
N VAL A 71 -6.21 -3.34 -3.71
CA VAL A 71 -7.64 -3.26 -3.37
C VAL A 71 -8.52 -3.38 -4.63
N GLU A 72 -7.99 -3.02 -5.79
CA GLU A 72 -8.66 -3.22 -7.08
C GLU A 72 -9.02 -4.69 -7.32
N SER A 73 -8.14 -5.61 -6.96
CA SER A 73 -8.38 -7.06 -7.05
C SER A 73 -9.03 -7.65 -5.80
N ASN A 74 -9.04 -6.91 -4.69
CA ASN A 74 -9.50 -7.34 -3.36
C ASN A 74 -10.41 -6.27 -2.76
N GLY A 75 -11.60 -6.11 -3.36
CA GLY A 75 -12.52 -5.00 -3.06
C GLY A 75 -13.20 -5.03 -1.70
N ASN A 76 -12.83 -5.95 -0.79
CA ASN A 76 -13.37 -6.00 0.58
C ASN A 76 -12.30 -6.37 1.62
N ALA A 77 -12.57 -6.03 2.88
CA ALA A 77 -11.66 -6.19 4.01
C ALA A 77 -11.27 -7.65 4.27
N ALA A 78 -12.20 -8.60 4.04
CA ALA A 78 -11.90 -10.02 4.18
C ALA A 78 -10.91 -10.49 3.11
N ALA A 79 -11.11 -10.08 1.85
CA ALA A 79 -10.18 -10.37 0.75
C ALA A 79 -8.80 -9.77 1.01
N VAL A 80 -8.75 -8.52 1.49
CA VAL A 80 -7.50 -7.88 1.91
C VAL A 80 -6.81 -8.68 3.02
N LEU A 81 -7.55 -9.07 4.07
CA LEU A 81 -7.02 -9.89 5.16
C LEU A 81 -6.43 -11.21 4.65
N PHE A 82 -7.19 -11.96 3.86
CA PHE A 82 -6.75 -13.26 3.35
C PHE A 82 -5.58 -13.13 2.38
N ALA A 83 -5.51 -12.08 1.56
CA ALA A 83 -4.38 -11.81 0.66
C ALA A 83 -3.08 -11.53 1.44
N LEU A 84 -3.18 -10.81 2.57
CA LEU A 84 -2.05 -10.58 3.47
C LEU A 84 -1.63 -11.87 4.18
N CYS A 85 -2.60 -12.65 4.68
CA CYS A 85 -2.33 -13.93 5.34
C CYS A 85 -1.63 -14.91 4.40
N GLN A 86 -2.09 -15.06 3.16
CA GLN A 86 -1.48 -15.94 2.16
C GLN A 86 0.01 -15.64 1.93
N GLN A 87 0.42 -14.38 2.06
CA GLN A 87 1.81 -13.97 1.86
C GLN A 87 2.68 -14.12 3.12
N LEU A 88 2.08 -14.00 4.31
CA LEU A 88 2.82 -13.93 5.57
C LEU A 88 2.77 -15.23 6.40
N LEU A 89 1.79 -16.09 6.16
CA LEU A 89 1.54 -17.33 6.91
C LEU A 89 1.81 -18.58 6.06
N VAL A 90 2.94 -18.59 5.35
CA VAL A 90 3.33 -19.69 4.45
C VAL A 90 3.21 -21.02 5.21
N ASN A 91 2.32 -21.91 4.74
CA ASN A 91 1.98 -23.25 5.27
C ASN A 91 0.77 -23.39 6.22
N ASP A 92 -0.01 -22.34 6.48
CA ASP A 92 -1.21 -22.44 7.32
C ASP A 92 -2.51 -22.22 6.51
N SER A 93 -2.86 -23.18 5.64
CA SER A 93 -4.09 -23.08 4.82
C SER A 93 -5.38 -23.23 5.63
N ALA A 94 -5.32 -23.93 6.77
CA ALA A 94 -6.48 -24.18 7.62
C ALA A 94 -7.00 -22.88 8.28
N THR A 95 -6.13 -21.92 8.55
CA THR A 95 -6.50 -20.60 9.12
C THR A 95 -7.18 -19.66 8.12
N LEU A 96 -7.16 -19.95 6.81
CA LEU A 96 -7.73 -19.10 5.76
C LEU A 96 -9.24 -19.31 5.50
N THR A 97 -9.90 -20.17 6.28
CA THR A 97 -11.35 -20.43 6.15
C THR A 97 -12.20 -19.61 7.12
N ASP A 98 -11.59 -18.99 8.13
CA ASP A 98 -12.26 -18.23 9.19
C ASP A 98 -11.53 -16.90 9.38
N ALA A 99 -12.23 -15.78 9.15
CA ALA A 99 -11.64 -14.45 9.22
C ALA A 99 -11.08 -14.09 10.60
N ASN A 100 -11.70 -14.58 11.70
CA ASN A 100 -11.19 -14.29 13.04
C ASN A 100 -9.89 -15.05 13.31
N LYS A 101 -9.80 -16.31 12.88
CA LYS A 101 -8.57 -17.11 12.99
C LYS A 101 -7.47 -16.55 12.11
N ALA A 102 -7.79 -16.16 10.87
CA ALA A 102 -6.87 -15.52 9.95
C ALA A 102 -6.30 -14.22 10.55
N LEU A 103 -7.16 -13.37 11.13
CA LEU A 103 -6.72 -12.16 11.81
C LEU A 103 -5.77 -12.49 12.97
N GLN A 104 -6.14 -13.39 13.87
CA GLN A 104 -5.27 -13.76 15.00
C GLN A 104 -3.92 -14.31 14.56
N ALA A 105 -3.89 -15.13 13.50
CA ALA A 105 -2.64 -15.66 12.96
C ALA A 105 -1.78 -14.55 12.34
N LEU A 106 -2.39 -13.64 11.59
CA LEU A 106 -1.71 -12.46 11.04
C LEU A 106 -1.15 -11.57 12.16
N GLU A 107 -1.92 -11.31 13.22
CA GLU A 107 -1.45 -10.52 14.36
C GLU A 107 -0.23 -11.14 15.04
N ARG A 108 -0.20 -12.47 15.20
CA ARG A 108 0.97 -13.18 15.74
C ARG A 108 2.17 -13.01 14.82
N ALA A 109 2.00 -13.24 13.53
CA ALA A 109 3.06 -13.05 12.55
C ALA A 109 3.63 -11.62 12.63
N LEU A 110 2.78 -10.59 12.65
CA LEU A 110 3.22 -9.19 12.71
C LEU A 110 3.97 -8.83 14.01
N LYS A 111 3.71 -9.54 15.12
CA LYS A 111 4.47 -9.37 16.36
C LYS A 111 5.89 -9.97 16.29
N GLU A 112 6.07 -11.04 15.53
CA GLU A 112 7.34 -11.76 15.44
C GLU A 112 8.38 -11.07 14.56
N GLN A 113 7.94 -10.43 13.47
CA GLN A 113 8.84 -9.85 12.47
C GLN A 113 8.34 -8.48 12.01
N THR A 114 9.26 -7.51 11.95
CA THR A 114 8.97 -6.17 11.43
C THR A 114 8.49 -6.28 9.99
N THR A 115 7.30 -5.72 9.72
CA THR A 115 6.60 -5.97 8.47
C THR A 115 6.07 -4.66 7.88
N LEU A 116 6.30 -4.47 6.58
CA LEU A 116 5.64 -3.44 5.78
C LEU A 116 4.45 -4.05 5.03
N LEU A 117 3.27 -3.46 5.18
CA LEU A 117 2.10 -3.81 4.37
C LEU A 117 1.87 -2.69 3.35
N VAL A 118 1.85 -3.05 2.07
CA VAL A 118 1.56 -2.14 0.97
C VAL A 118 0.12 -2.38 0.51
N ILE A 119 -0.72 -1.36 0.64
CA ILE A 119 -2.13 -1.36 0.24
C ILE A 119 -2.28 -0.46 -0.98
N ASP A 120 -2.36 -1.06 -2.17
CA ASP A 120 -2.35 -0.38 -3.46
C ASP A 120 -3.76 -0.11 -3.98
N ASN A 121 -3.91 0.95 -4.79
CA ASN A 121 -5.14 1.31 -5.50
C ASN A 121 -6.36 1.51 -4.58
N MET A 122 -6.20 2.29 -3.50
CA MET A 122 -7.31 2.62 -2.60
C MET A 122 -8.47 3.33 -3.32
N GLU A 123 -8.22 4.00 -4.46
CA GLU A 123 -9.28 4.59 -5.27
C GLU A 123 -10.34 3.59 -5.76
N SER A 124 -10.06 2.28 -5.76
CA SER A 124 -11.02 1.25 -6.17
C SER A 124 -12.21 1.07 -5.21
N VAL A 125 -12.06 1.50 -3.96
CA VAL A 125 -13.12 1.48 -2.93
C VAL A 125 -13.51 2.88 -2.46
N LEU A 126 -12.86 3.91 -3.01
CA LEU A 126 -13.25 5.30 -2.81
C LEU A 126 -14.21 5.68 -3.94
N LEU A 127 -15.42 6.09 -3.59
CA LEU A 127 -16.32 6.68 -4.57
C LEU A 127 -15.77 8.06 -4.98
N PRO A 128 -15.42 8.25 -6.26
CA PRO A 128 -15.02 9.57 -6.74
C PRO A 128 -16.20 10.54 -6.59
N PRO A 129 -15.95 11.82 -6.27
CA PRO A 129 -17.01 12.81 -6.04
C PRO A 129 -18.00 12.92 -7.22
N TYR A 130 -17.53 12.72 -8.46
CA TYR A 130 -18.36 12.80 -9.65
C TYR A 130 -19.29 11.60 -9.84
N LEU A 131 -18.96 10.41 -9.31
CA LEU A 131 -19.85 9.24 -9.35
C LEU A 131 -20.86 9.26 -8.21
N ALA A 132 -20.51 9.82 -7.06
CA ALA A 132 -21.40 9.88 -5.89
C ALA A 132 -22.74 10.59 -6.19
N VAL A 133 -22.78 11.50 -7.17
CA VAL A 133 -24.00 12.22 -7.58
C VAL A 133 -24.96 11.34 -8.41
N SER A 134 -24.44 10.31 -9.08
CA SER A 134 -25.21 9.46 -9.99
C SER A 134 -25.35 8.01 -9.51
N THR A 135 -24.65 7.65 -8.42
CA THR A 135 -24.72 6.32 -7.82
C THR A 135 -25.90 6.23 -6.84
N PRO A 136 -26.74 5.18 -6.90
CA PRO A 136 -27.80 4.94 -5.91
C PRO A 136 -27.27 4.92 -4.47
N ASP A 137 -28.02 5.51 -3.54
CA ASP A 137 -27.62 5.66 -2.13
C ASP A 137 -27.17 4.35 -1.48
N ALA A 138 -27.90 3.25 -1.72
CA ALA A 138 -27.55 1.94 -1.16
C ALA A 138 -26.16 1.43 -1.59
N LEU A 139 -25.78 1.65 -2.85
CA LEU A 139 -24.45 1.26 -3.36
C LEU A 139 -23.36 2.17 -2.78
N THR A 140 -23.68 3.44 -2.56
CA THR A 140 -22.81 4.41 -1.89
C THR A 140 -22.55 4.01 -0.44
N GLU A 141 -23.58 3.60 0.29
CA GLU A 141 -23.49 3.12 1.67
C GLU A 141 -22.69 1.84 1.81
N ASP A 142 -22.89 0.86 0.92
CA ASP A 142 -22.14 -0.39 0.94
C ASP A 142 -20.65 -0.18 0.66
N ALA A 143 -20.31 0.64 -0.34
CA ALA A 143 -18.92 1.00 -0.62
C ALA A 143 -18.27 1.77 0.54
N ALA A 144 -19.00 2.70 1.17
CA ALA A 144 -18.52 3.42 2.35
C ALA A 144 -18.29 2.48 3.54
N ARG A 145 -19.18 1.50 3.76
CA ARG A 145 -19.03 0.48 4.79
C ARG A 145 -17.77 -0.36 4.56
N GLU A 146 -17.55 -0.76 3.31
CA GLU A 146 -16.41 -1.60 2.94
C GLU A 146 -15.08 -0.85 3.05
N LEU A 147 -15.04 0.39 2.58
CA LEU A 147 -13.92 1.29 2.79
C LEU A 147 -13.60 1.42 4.28
N GLN A 148 -14.61 1.68 5.12
CA GLN A 148 -14.42 1.80 6.56
C GLN A 148 -13.90 0.49 7.18
N ALA A 149 -14.37 -0.67 6.71
CA ALA A 149 -13.88 -1.97 7.15
C ALA A 149 -12.39 -2.17 6.81
N ILE A 150 -11.97 -1.82 5.59
CA ILE A 150 -10.55 -1.88 5.17
C ILE A 150 -9.69 -0.95 6.01
N LEU A 151 -10.12 0.29 6.24
CA LEU A 151 -9.36 1.25 7.05
C LEU A 151 -9.28 0.82 8.51
N ASN A 152 -10.35 0.25 9.07
CA ASN A 152 -10.36 -0.29 10.42
C ASN A 152 -9.42 -1.49 10.56
N LEU A 153 -9.40 -2.40 9.58
CA LEU A 153 -8.43 -3.49 9.51
C LEU A 153 -7.00 -2.95 9.49
N CYS A 154 -6.71 -2.02 8.58
CA CYS A 154 -5.38 -1.41 8.47
C CYS A 154 -4.96 -0.73 9.78
N ALA A 155 -5.85 0.04 10.41
CA ALA A 155 -5.58 0.71 11.68
C ALA A 155 -5.24 -0.29 12.80
N LYS A 156 -5.99 -1.41 12.89
CA LYS A 156 -5.69 -2.51 13.81
C LYS A 156 -4.30 -3.09 13.55
N LEU A 157 -3.97 -3.41 12.29
CA LEU A 157 -2.68 -3.99 11.93
C LEU A 157 -1.51 -3.02 12.21
N ASN A 158 -1.68 -1.72 11.95
CA ASN A 158 -0.65 -0.71 12.20
C ASN A 158 -0.34 -0.50 13.69
N ALA A 159 -1.29 -0.84 14.57
CA ALA A 159 -1.08 -0.78 16.02
C ALA A 159 -0.24 -1.95 16.56
N ILE A 160 0.11 -2.94 15.72
CA ILE A 160 0.81 -4.14 16.14
C ILE A 160 2.31 -3.99 15.96
N ALA A 161 3.06 -4.04 17.06
CA ALA A 161 4.52 -4.04 17.09
C ALA A 161 5.11 -2.92 16.19
N ASP A 162 6.08 -3.24 15.33
CA ASP A 162 6.66 -2.32 14.33
C ASP A 162 6.08 -2.61 12.93
N THR A 163 4.75 -2.73 12.84
CA THR A 163 4.06 -2.84 11.55
C THR A 163 3.91 -1.48 10.89
N ARG A 164 4.36 -1.37 9.64
CA ARG A 164 4.31 -0.13 8.86
C ARG A 164 3.33 -0.28 7.71
N LEU A 165 2.62 0.80 7.38
CA LEU A 165 1.66 0.81 6.28
C LEU A 165 2.08 1.80 5.19
N LEU A 166 1.97 1.37 3.94
CA LEU A 166 2.12 2.23 2.78
C LEU A 166 0.90 2.10 1.88
N PHE A 167 0.18 3.21 1.71
CA PHE A 167 -0.97 3.25 0.83
C PHE A 167 -0.61 3.90 -0.51
N THR A 168 -1.28 3.51 -1.57
CA THR A 168 -1.36 4.31 -2.80
C THR A 168 -2.82 4.68 -3.08
N SER A 169 -3.04 5.89 -3.58
CA SER A 169 -4.37 6.37 -3.93
C SER A 169 -4.31 7.48 -4.99
N ARG A 170 -5.37 7.65 -5.78
CA ARG A 170 -5.59 8.90 -6.54
C ARG A 170 -6.25 9.97 -5.68
N GLU A 171 -7.15 9.54 -4.80
CA GLU A 171 -7.96 10.41 -3.96
C GLU A 171 -7.40 10.52 -2.53
N ALA A 172 -7.86 11.51 -1.77
CA ALA A 172 -7.52 11.59 -0.35
C ALA A 172 -8.17 10.42 0.42
N LEU A 173 -7.41 9.78 1.31
CA LEU A 173 -7.96 8.78 2.22
C LEU A 173 -8.70 9.47 3.37
N PRO A 174 -9.81 8.92 3.86
CA PRO A 174 -10.46 9.43 5.05
C PRO A 174 -9.72 9.01 6.33
N SER A 175 -10.20 9.50 7.47
CA SER A 175 -9.67 9.13 8.78
C SER A 175 -9.68 7.60 8.98
N PRO A 176 -8.67 7.02 9.64
CA PRO A 176 -7.57 7.69 10.36
C PRO A 176 -6.33 8.03 9.50
N PHE A 177 -6.36 7.77 8.19
CA PHE A 177 -5.20 7.92 7.29
C PHE A 177 -5.18 9.24 6.49
N ALA A 178 -5.97 10.23 6.92
CA ALA A 178 -6.13 11.52 6.26
C ALA A 178 -5.07 12.58 6.60
N HIS A 179 -4.15 12.30 7.54
CA HIS A 179 -3.23 13.34 8.02
C HIS A 179 -2.18 13.74 6.96
N ALA A 180 -2.18 15.02 6.59
CA ALA A 180 -1.27 15.59 5.60
C ALA A 180 0.22 15.36 5.89
N LYS A 181 0.62 15.22 7.15
CA LYS A 181 2.03 14.92 7.51
C LYS A 181 2.52 13.55 7.01
N HIS A 182 1.61 12.62 6.73
CA HIS A 182 1.91 11.29 6.20
C HIS A 182 1.68 11.19 4.69
N LEU A 183 1.32 12.30 4.04
CA LEU A 183 1.03 12.35 2.62
C LEU A 183 2.31 12.61 1.82
N ARG A 184 2.56 11.78 0.82
CA ARG A 184 3.52 12.04 -0.24
C ARG A 184 2.77 12.24 -1.55
N GLU A 185 2.66 13.49 -1.98
CA GLU A 185 2.16 13.80 -3.32
C GLU A 185 3.25 13.53 -4.36
N LEU A 186 2.93 12.68 -5.32
CA LEU A 186 3.70 12.53 -6.54
C LEU A 186 3.27 13.58 -7.55
N LYS A 187 4.28 14.07 -8.26
CA LYS A 187 4.15 14.91 -9.43
C LYS A 187 4.74 14.16 -10.61
N HIS A 188 4.60 14.70 -11.80
CA HIS A 188 5.33 14.24 -12.97
C HIS A 188 6.83 14.08 -12.69
N LEU A 189 7.42 13.11 -13.37
CA LEU A 189 8.85 12.84 -13.31
C LEU A 189 9.62 14.07 -13.83
N ALA A 190 10.82 14.32 -13.31
CA ALA A 190 11.67 15.38 -13.83
C ALA A 190 11.97 15.12 -15.32
N LEU A 191 12.09 16.17 -16.13
CA LEU A 191 12.25 16.02 -17.58
C LEU A 191 13.46 15.14 -17.93
N SER A 192 14.60 15.31 -17.24
CA SER A 192 15.80 14.49 -17.43
C SER A 192 15.53 13.00 -17.22
N ASP A 193 14.85 12.68 -16.12
CA ASP A 193 14.55 11.30 -15.72
C ASP A 193 13.48 10.70 -16.64
N ALA A 194 12.55 11.51 -17.15
CA ALA A 194 11.55 11.09 -18.13
C ALA A 194 12.18 10.77 -19.49
N VAL A 195 13.14 11.58 -19.94
CA VAL A 195 13.93 11.30 -21.14
C VAL A 195 14.69 9.98 -20.97
N GLU A 196 15.38 9.78 -19.85
CA GLU A 196 16.10 8.53 -19.58
C GLU A 196 15.16 7.30 -19.57
N LEU A 197 13.97 7.44 -19.00
CA LEU A 197 12.96 6.37 -18.98
C LEU A 197 12.53 5.98 -20.39
N VAL A 198 12.28 6.97 -21.26
CA VAL A 198 11.91 6.74 -22.67
C VAL A 198 13.07 6.15 -23.45
N GLU A 199 14.30 6.62 -23.24
CA GLU A 199 15.48 6.06 -23.89
C GLU A 199 15.67 4.58 -23.54
N LYS A 200 15.46 4.20 -22.28
CA LYS A 200 15.56 2.80 -21.85
C LYS A 200 14.42 1.93 -22.37
N SER A 201 13.19 2.44 -22.45
CA SER A 201 12.08 1.67 -23.02
C SER A 201 12.27 1.42 -24.52
N LEU A 202 12.81 2.40 -25.26
CA LEU A 202 13.10 2.25 -26.70
C LEU A 202 14.22 1.25 -26.99
N ARG A 203 15.17 1.04 -26.07
CA ARG A 203 16.24 0.03 -26.22
C ARG A 203 15.77 -1.41 -25.97
N GLN A 204 14.53 -1.60 -25.52
CA GLN A 204 13.93 -2.91 -25.26
C GLN A 204 13.09 -3.44 -26.43
N TYR A 205 12.92 -2.61 -27.47
CA TYR A 205 12.33 -2.97 -28.77
C TYR A 205 13.42 -3.16 -29.81
#